data_AF-A0A973N0K5-F1
#
_entry.id   AF-A0A973N0K5-F1
#
_cell.length_a   1.000
_cell.length_b   1.000
_cell.length_c   1.000
_cell.angle_alpha   90.00
_cell.angle_beta   90.00
_cell.angle_gamma   90.00
#
_symmetry.space_group_name_H-M   'P 1'
#
loop_
_entity.id
_entity.type
_entity.pdbx_description
1 polymer ?
#
loop_
_entity_poly.entity_id
_entity_poly.type
_entity_poly.pdbx_seq_one_letter_code
_entity_poly.pdbx_strand_id
1 'polypeptide(L)' 'DTARPDLAPEAPGLLAASLGLSRMYDDDLEQLEAGMLLYDAFYRWCRDATNETHNWPTNKVKA' A
#
# COMPACT_ATOMS: atom_id res chain seq x y z
N ASP A 1 -2.36 7.84 15.28
CA ASP A 1 -3.25 7.98 14.13
C ASP A 1 -4.05 9.27 14.31
N THR A 2 -4.04 10.17 13.32
CA THR A 2 -4.89 11.38 13.36
C THR A 2 -6.32 11.07 12.91
N ALA A 3 -6.62 9.84 12.47
CA ALA A 3 -7.89 9.41 11.89
C ALA A 3 -8.32 10.28 10.69
N ARG A 4 -7.34 10.78 9.94
CA ARG A 4 -7.51 11.66 8.77
C ARG A 4 -6.94 11.03 7.50
N PRO A 5 -7.55 9.94 6.99
CA PRO A 5 -7.10 9.29 5.76
C PRO A 5 -7.32 10.15 4.52
N ASP A 6 -8.04 11.27 4.63
CA ASP A 6 -8.29 12.24 3.57
C ASP A 6 -7.07 13.13 3.24
N LEU A 7 -6.05 13.16 4.10
CA LEU A 7 -4.88 14.02 3.91
C LEU A 7 -3.94 13.54 2.79
N ALA A 8 -3.95 12.25 2.48
CA ALA A 8 -3.16 11.65 1.42
C ALA A 8 -3.94 10.52 0.74
N PRO A 9 -4.04 10.49 -0.60
CA PRO A 9 -4.82 9.47 -1.31
C PRO A 9 -4.33 8.03 -1.06
N GLU A 10 -3.08 7.86 -0.62
CA GLU A 10 -2.47 6.57 -0.29
C GLU A 10 -2.87 6.07 1.12
N ALA A 11 -3.26 6.97 2.02
CA ALA A 11 -3.52 6.64 3.43
C ALA A 11 -4.63 5.59 3.64
N PRO A 12 -5.77 5.61 2.92
CA PRO A 12 -6.77 4.54 3.01
C PRO A 12 -6.22 3.16 2.63
N GLY A 13 -5.35 3.09 1.62
CA GLY A 13 -4.75 1.84 1.16
C GLY A 13 -3.78 1.25 2.18
N LEU A 14 -2.94 2.10 2.78
CA LEU A 14 -2.05 1.69 3.87
C LEU A 14 -2.85 1.18 5.07
N LEU A 15 -3.93 1.88 5.46
CA LEU A 15 -4.80 1.44 6.56
C LEU A 15 -5.44 0.08 6.28
N ALA A 16 -5.93 -0.14 5.04
CA ALA A 16 -6.51 -1.41 4.65
C ALA A 16 -5.50 -2.58 4.77
N ALA A 17 -4.26 -2.36 4.35
CA ALA A 17 -3.20 -3.37 4.47
C ALA A 17 -2.86 -3.68 5.94
N SER A 18 -2.70 -2.64 6.77
CA SER A 18 -2.41 -2.80 8.21
C SER A 18 -3.52 -3.53 8.96
N LEU A 19 -4.79 -3.23 8.67
CA LEU A 19 -5.94 -3.94 9.24
C LEU A 19 -6.03 -5.39 8.74
N GLY A 20 -5.68 -5.65 7.48
CA GLY A 20 -5.62 -7.00 6.94
C GLY A 20 -4.59 -7.84 7.70
N LEU A 21 -3.38 -7.31 7.88
CA LEU A 21 -2.33 -7.96 8.67
C LEU A 21 -2.79 -8.25 10.10
N SER A 22 -3.46 -7.30 10.77
CA SER A 22 -3.93 -7.52 12.15
C SER A 22 -5.08 -8.53 12.27
N ARG A 23 -5.68 -8.97 11.15
CA ARG A 23 -6.67 -10.07 11.12
C ARG A 23 -6.06 -11.40 10.69
N MET A 24 -4.84 -11.38 10.17
CA MET A 24 -4.10 -12.58 9.79
C MET A 24 -3.18 -13.09 10.91
N TYR A 25 -2.70 -12.18 11.76
CA TYR A 25 -1.74 -12.49 12.82
C TYR A 25 -2.27 -12.00 14.16
N ASP A 26 -2.30 -12.91 15.15
CA ASP A 26 -2.63 -12.58 16.55
C ASP A 26 -1.39 -12.14 17.35
N ASP A 27 -0.20 -12.57 16.93
CA ASP A 27 1.10 -12.20 17.50
C ASP A 27 1.66 -10.95 16.79
N ASP A 28 2.10 -9.98 17.58
CA ASP A 28 2.53 -8.67 17.09
C ASP A 28 3.91 -8.70 16.42
N LEU A 29 4.80 -9.59 16.86
CA LEU A 29 6.12 -9.77 16.23
C LEU A 29 5.98 -10.47 14.88
N GLU A 30 5.12 -11.49 14.78
CA GLU A 30 4.83 -12.13 13.50
C GLU A 30 4.17 -11.16 12.52
N GLN A 31 3.23 -10.35 13.00
CA GLN A 31 2.59 -9.31 12.19
C GLN A 31 3.61 -8.27 11.70
N LEU A 32 4.51 -7.83 12.58
CA LEU A 32 5.56 -6.87 12.23
C LEU A 32 6.48 -7.43 11.16
N GLU A 33 6.99 -8.64 11.33
CA GLU A 33 7.88 -9.30 10.37
C GLU A 33 7.20 -9.45 9.00
N ALA A 34 5.93 -9.86 8.97
CA ALA A 34 5.14 -9.94 7.74
C ALA A 34 4.93 -8.56 7.08
N GLY A 35 4.84 -7.50 7.88
CA GLY A 35 4.64 -6.12 7.41
C GLY A 35 5.91 -5.41 6.93
N MET A 36 7.10 -5.85 7.34
CA MET A 36 8.36 -5.16 7.01
C MET A 36 8.56 -4.97 5.51
N LEU A 37 8.27 -6.00 4.71
CA LEU A 37 8.40 -5.93 3.25
C LEU A 37 7.44 -4.90 2.62
N LEU A 38 6.24 -4.75 3.17
CA LEU A 38 5.25 -3.77 2.70
C LEU A 38 5.77 -2.34 2.93
N TYR A 39 6.34 -2.07 4.11
CA TYR A 39 6.92 -0.77 4.42
C TYR A 39 8.16 -0.48 3.57
N ASP A 40 9.02 -1.47 3.33
CA ASP A 40 10.16 -1.34 2.42
C ASP A 40 9.73 -1.02 0.99
N ALA A 41 8.64 -1.64 0.51
CA ALA A 41 8.07 -1.36 -0.80
C ALA A 41 7.54 0.07 -0.90
N PHE A 42 6.80 0.54 0.12
CA PHE A 42 6.34 1.94 0.16
C PHE A 42 7.48 2.93 0.25
N TYR A 43 8.53 2.63 1.04
CA TYR A 43 9.72 3.47 1.10
C TYR A 43 10.38 3.61 -0.28
N ARG A 44 10.59 2.49 -0.99
CA ARG A 44 11.14 2.50 -2.35
C ARG A 44 10.24 3.23 -3.33
N TRP A 45 8.92 3.09 -3.21
CA TRP A 45 7.97 3.83 -4.02
C TRP A 45 8.10 5.35 -3.80
N CYS A 46 8.06 5.80 -2.54
CA CYS A 46 8.24 7.22 -2.18
C CYS A 46 9.57 7.78 -2.67
N ARG A 47 10.64 6.98 -2.66
CA ARG A 47 11.99 7.41 -3.06
C ARG A 47 12.15 7.47 -4.58
N ASP A 48 11.72 6.43 -5.29
CA ASP A 48 12.15 6.19 -6.68
C ASP A 48 11.00 6.07 -7.70
N ALA A 49 9.77 5.79 -7.27
CA ALA A 49 8.70 5.35 -8.19
C ALA A 49 7.39 6.15 -8.09
N THR A 50 7.37 7.31 -7.42
CA THR A 50 6.19 8.17 -7.32
C THR A 50 5.69 8.70 -8.67
N ASN A 51 6.59 8.83 -9.65
CA ASN A 51 6.27 9.29 -11.00
C ASN A 51 5.92 8.15 -11.97
N GLU A 52 5.95 6.88 -11.52
CA GLU A 52 5.66 5.73 -12.38
C GLU A 52 4.17 5.71 -12.74
N THR A 53 3.86 5.90 -14.02
CA THR A 53 2.48 5.85 -14.52
C THR A 53 2.13 4.45 -15.00
N HIS A 54 1.19 3.79 -14.33
CA HIS A 54 0.67 2.48 -14.75
C HIS A 54 -0.35 2.63 -15.90
N ASN A 55 0.11 3.16 -17.04
CA ASN A 55 -0.72 3.52 -18.20
C ASN A 55 -0.72 2.46 -19.32
N TRP A 56 -0.67 1.18 -18.96
CA TRP A 56 -0.57 0.09 -19.92
C TRP A 56 -1.59 0.23 -21.06
N PRO A 57 -1.17 0.21 -22.34
CA PRO A 57 -2.08 0.38 -23.45
C PRO A 57 -3.05 -0.80 -23.49
N THR A 58 -4.28 -0.58 -23.02
CA THR A 58 -5.36 -1.54 -23.24
C THR A 58 -5.68 -1.49 -24.72
N ASN A 59 -5.38 -2.56 -25.45
CA ASN A 59 -5.73 -2.70 -26.86
C ASN A 59 -7.25 -2.92 -26.99
N LYS A 60 -8.05 -1.91 -26.61
CA LYS A 60 -9.49 -1.90 -26.86
C LYS A 60 -9.69 -1.38 -28.27
N VAL A 61 -9.79 -2.30 -29.22
CA VAL A 61 -10.34 -2.00 -30.55
C VAL A 61 -11.73 -1.41 -30.31
N LYS A 62 -11.91 -0.12 -30.66
CA LYS A 62 -13.25 0.49 -30.65
C LYS A 62 -14.09 -0.22 -31.71
N ALA A 63 -15.25 -0.72 -31.29
CA ALA A 63 -16.29 -1.25 -32.17
C ALA A 63 -16.98 -0.13 -32.95
#